data_AF-I4N890-F1
#
_entry.id   AF-I4N890-F1
#
_cell.length_a   1.000
_cell.length_b   1.000
_cell.length_c   1.000
_cell.angle_alpha   90.00
_cell.angle_beta   90.00
_cell.angle_gamma   90.00
#
_symmetry.space_group_name_H-M   'P 1'
#
loop_
_entity.id
_entity.type
_entity.pdbx_description
1 polymer ?
#
loop_
_entity_poly.entity_id
_entity_poly.type
_entity_poly.pdbx_seq_one_letter_code
_entity_poly.pdbx_strand_id
1 'polypeptide(L)'
;MTDPTPLQTQGQTTFAPCGPTASPLFTVNPDIPLVDALAHSSNLQLIANQLMTDAAMGDDGPHLAWAAAYLGEMAQAIVHDLTIPVAHNSAV
;
A
#
# COMPACT_ATOMS: atom_id res chain seq x y z
N MET A 1 -22.23 18.46 18.04
CA MET A 1 -21.07 18.75 17.16
C MET A 1 -20.53 17.40 16.73
N THR A 2 -20.66 17.05 15.46
CA THR A 2 -20.00 15.86 14.90
C THR A 2 -18.60 16.28 14.51
N ASP A 3 -17.59 15.81 15.24
CA ASP A 3 -16.21 15.97 14.79
C ASP A 3 -16.04 15.21 13.47
N PRO A 4 -15.36 15.80 12.47
CA PRO A 4 -15.07 15.09 11.23
C PRO A 4 -14.18 13.89 11.54
N THR A 5 -14.62 12.71 11.11
CA THR A 5 -13.82 11.49 11.20
C THR A 5 -12.48 11.72 10.53
N PRO A 6 -11.35 11.47 11.21
CA PRO A 6 -10.03 11.66 10.61
C PRO A 6 -9.87 10.75 9.40
N LEU A 7 -9.45 11.32 8.27
CA LEU A 7 -9.13 10.56 7.06
C LEU A 7 -7.75 9.94 7.24
N GLN A 8 -7.71 8.63 7.43
CA GLN A 8 -6.50 7.89 7.77
C GLN A 8 -6.61 6.42 7.36
N THR A 9 -5.49 5.71 7.34
CA THR A 9 -5.43 4.26 7.13
C THR A 9 -6.24 3.51 8.20
N GLN A 10 -6.89 2.43 7.80
CA GLN A 10 -7.75 1.59 8.65
C GLN A 10 -7.03 0.36 9.22
N GLY A 11 -5.89 0.00 8.65
CA GLY A 11 -5.06 -1.12 9.05
C GLY A 11 -5.70 -2.49 8.81
N GLN A 12 -6.48 -2.62 7.73
CA GLN A 12 -7.19 -3.85 7.37
C GLN A 12 -6.63 -4.51 6.11
N THR A 13 -5.82 -3.80 5.33
CA THR A 13 -5.23 -4.31 4.10
C THR A 13 -3.93 -5.05 4.37
N THR A 14 -3.87 -6.30 3.93
CA THR A 14 -2.68 -7.15 4.00
C THR A 14 -2.01 -7.24 2.63
N PHE A 15 -0.69 -7.47 2.60
CA PHE A 15 0.10 -7.58 1.38
C PHE A 15 1.31 -8.50 1.57
N ALA A 16 1.98 -8.85 0.48
CA ALA A 16 3.15 -9.74 0.44
C ALA A 16 2.88 -11.08 1.17
N PRO A 17 2.00 -11.93 0.61
CA PRO A 17 1.62 -13.19 1.23
C PRO A 17 2.83 -14.11 1.48
N CYS A 18 2.88 -14.73 2.65
CA CYS A 18 4.03 -15.53 3.08
C CYS A 18 3.70 -17.02 3.16
N GLY A 19 4.57 -17.84 2.57
CA GLY A 19 4.53 -19.30 2.67
C GLY A 19 3.45 -19.99 1.82
N PRO A 20 3.34 -21.33 1.93
CA PRO A 20 2.47 -22.13 1.07
C PRO A 20 0.97 -21.81 1.19
N THR A 21 0.57 -21.23 2.32
CA THR A 21 -0.81 -20.88 2.64
C THR A 21 -1.15 -19.42 2.34
N ALA A 22 -0.21 -18.65 1.75
CA ALA A 22 -0.36 -17.23 1.49
C ALA A 22 -0.77 -16.44 2.75
N SER A 23 -0.19 -16.79 3.90
CA SER A 23 -0.55 -16.20 5.18
C SER A 23 -0.24 -14.70 5.19
N PRO A 24 -1.14 -13.84 5.70
CA PRO A 24 -0.89 -12.42 5.81
C PRO A 24 0.23 -12.19 6.83
N LEU A 25 1.34 -11.63 6.36
CA LEU A 25 2.49 -11.30 7.21
C LEU A 25 2.63 -9.79 7.41
N PHE A 26 2.36 -9.01 6.38
CA PHE A 26 2.40 -7.56 6.41
C PHE A 26 1.01 -6.96 6.28
N THR A 27 0.80 -5.83 6.95
CA THR A 27 -0.46 -5.10 6.97
C THR A 27 -0.14 -3.62 6.96
N VAL A 28 -1.00 -2.83 6.32
CA VAL A 28 -0.93 -1.38 6.45
C VAL A 28 -1.16 -1.02 7.92
N ASN A 29 -0.37 -0.11 8.47
CA ASN A 29 -0.59 0.33 9.85
C ASN A 29 -1.81 1.27 9.89
N PRO A 30 -2.71 1.13 10.88
CA PRO A 30 -3.83 2.06 11.05
C PRO A 30 -3.34 3.44 11.52
N ASP A 31 -4.24 4.42 11.47
CA ASP A 31 -4.08 5.74 12.07
C ASP A 31 -2.96 6.60 11.44
N ILE A 32 -2.58 6.30 10.20
CA ILE A 32 -1.68 7.15 9.42
C ILE A 32 -2.52 8.16 8.62
N PRO A 33 -2.28 9.48 8.75
CA PRO A 33 -3.05 10.50 8.04
C PRO A 33 -3.05 10.29 6.53
N LEU A 34 -4.20 10.55 5.89
CA LEU A 34 -4.42 10.37 4.45
C LEU A 34 -3.30 10.97 3.59
N VAL A 35 -2.91 12.21 3.88
CA VAL A 35 -1.90 12.94 3.08
C VAL A 35 -0.54 12.27 3.18
N ASP A 36 -0.13 11.84 4.37
CA ASP A 36 1.16 11.21 4.60
C ASP A 36 1.20 9.81 3.96
N ALA A 37 0.12 9.04 4.10
CA ALA A 37 -0.03 7.73 3.50
C ALA A 37 -0.01 7.80 1.97
N LEU A 38 -0.77 8.73 1.36
CA LEU A 38 -0.77 8.92 -0.10
C LEU A 38 0.57 9.43 -0.62
N ALA A 39 1.25 10.33 0.10
CA ALA A 39 2.59 10.78 -0.26
C ALA A 39 3.58 9.60 -0.29
N HIS A 40 3.52 8.71 0.71
CA HIS A 40 4.36 7.53 0.75
C HIS A 40 4.03 6.54 -0.38
N SER A 41 2.75 6.26 -0.64
CA SER A 41 2.31 5.43 -1.76
C SER A 41 2.77 5.99 -3.12
N SER A 42 2.69 7.30 -3.32
CA SER A 42 3.16 7.97 -4.54
C SER A 42 4.68 7.81 -4.73
N ASN A 43 5.45 7.92 -3.65
CA ASN A 43 6.91 7.70 -3.70
C ASN A 43 7.25 6.25 -4.06
N LEU A 44 6.56 5.27 -3.46
CA LEU A 44 6.74 3.85 -3.79
C LEU A 44 6.44 3.60 -5.28
N GLN A 45 5.34 4.14 -5.79
CA GLN A 45 4.95 3.97 -7.19
C GLN A 45 5.92 4.66 -8.15
N LEU A 46 6.46 5.82 -7.78
CA LEU A 46 7.50 6.50 -8.56
C LEU A 46 8.74 5.61 -8.73
N ILE A 47 9.23 5.03 -7.63
CA ILE A 47 10.39 4.14 -7.66
C ILE A 47 10.08 2.87 -8.46
N ALA A 48 8.89 2.29 -8.27
CA ALA A 48 8.46 1.13 -9.04
C ALA A 48 8.48 1.40 -10.56
N ASN A 49 8.00 2.58 -10.99
CA ASN A 49 8.00 2.97 -12.40
C ASN A 49 9.41 3.17 -12.96
N GLN A 50 10.33 3.74 -12.17
CA GLN A 50 11.74 3.87 -12.54
C GLN A 50 12.40 2.50 -12.72
N LEU A 51 12.24 1.61 -11.73
CA LEU A 51 12.77 0.24 -11.81
C LEU A 51 12.19 -0.55 -12.99
N MET A 52 10.90 -0.39 -13.30
CA MET A 52 10.29 -1.04 -14.46
C MET A 52 10.85 -0.48 -15.79
N THR A 53 11.15 0.81 -15.85
CA THR A 53 11.77 1.44 -17.01
C THR A 53 13.19 0.90 -17.20
N ASP A 54 13.97 0.84 -16.13
CA ASP A 54 15.33 0.30 -16.16
C ASP A 54 15.33 -1.19 -16.51
N ALA A 55 14.37 -1.95 -15.97
CA ALA A 55 14.17 -3.36 -16.29
C ALA A 55 13.88 -3.61 -17.77
N ALA A 56 13.12 -2.71 -18.41
CA ALA A 56 12.79 -2.81 -19.82
C ALA A 56 13.96 -2.41 -20.74
N MET A 57 14.91 -1.62 -20.24
CA MET A 57 16.03 -1.06 -21.01
C MET A 57 17.36 -1.80 -20.80
N GLY A 58 17.52 -2.56 -19.72
CA GLY A 58 18.78 -3.21 -19.34
C GLY A 58 18.77 -4.74 -19.40
N ASP A 59 19.96 -5.34 -19.27
CA ASP A 59 20.16 -6.80 -19.27
C ASP A 59 19.72 -7.48 -17.96
N ASP A 60 19.64 -6.74 -16.84
CA ASP A 60 19.20 -7.22 -15.51
C ASP A 60 17.66 -7.13 -15.29
N GLY A 61 16.89 -7.14 -16.38
CA GLY A 61 15.45 -6.93 -16.40
C GLY A 61 14.62 -7.73 -15.37
N PRO A 62 14.83 -9.04 -15.18
CA PRO A 62 13.99 -9.84 -14.29
C PRO A 62 14.06 -9.43 -12.81
N HIS A 63 15.24 -9.06 -12.31
CA HIS A 63 15.40 -8.69 -10.89
C HIS A 63 14.79 -7.33 -10.57
N LEU A 64 14.99 -6.36 -11.46
CA LEU A 64 14.40 -5.03 -11.35
C LEU A 64 12.88 -5.08 -11.47
N ALA A 65 12.35 -5.93 -12.35
CA ALA A 65 10.90 -6.15 -12.50
C ALA A 65 10.27 -6.72 -11.21
N TRP A 66 10.95 -7.64 -10.51
CA TRP A 66 10.46 -8.17 -9.24
C TRP A 66 10.44 -7.10 -8.15
N ALA A 67 11.50 -6.30 -8.04
CA ALA A 67 11.54 -5.20 -7.09
C ALA A 67 10.42 -4.16 -7.38
N ALA A 68 10.21 -3.82 -8.65
CA ALA A 68 9.13 -2.95 -9.09
C ALA A 68 7.74 -3.51 -8.71
N ALA A 69 7.52 -4.81 -8.93
CA ALA A 69 6.27 -5.47 -8.59
C ALA A 69 5.98 -5.42 -7.08
N TYR A 70 6.98 -5.70 -6.22
CA TYR A 70 6.82 -5.61 -4.77
C TYR A 70 6.51 -4.18 -4.30
N LEU A 71 7.19 -3.17 -4.82
CA LEU A 71 6.91 -1.77 -4.47
C LEU A 71 5.53 -1.32 -4.94
N GLY A 72 5.10 -1.78 -6.13
CA GLY A 72 3.75 -1.54 -6.65
C GLY A 72 2.67 -2.16 -5.75
N GLU A 73 2.86 -3.41 -5.31
CA GLU A 73 1.95 -4.07 -4.38
C GLU A 73 1.81 -3.29 -3.07
N MET A 74 2.92 -2.83 -2.49
CA MET A 74 2.90 -2.00 -1.27
C MET A 74 2.15 -0.68 -1.50
N ALA A 75 2.39 0.00 -2.62
CA ALA A 75 1.72 1.25 -2.95
C ALA A 75 0.20 1.06 -3.10
N GLN A 76 -0.22 -0.03 -3.75
CA GLN A 76 -1.63 -0.39 -3.91
C GLN A 76 -2.29 -0.76 -2.58
N ALA A 77 -1.57 -1.48 -1.70
CA ALA A 77 -2.09 -1.86 -0.39
C ALA A 77 -2.45 -0.61 0.44
N ILE A 78 -1.59 0.42 0.43
CA ILE A 78 -1.86 1.69 1.12
C ILE A 78 -3.12 2.37 0.55
N VAL A 79 -3.23 2.49 -0.78
CA VAL A 79 -4.39 3.12 -1.42
C VAL A 79 -5.66 2.33 -1.11
N HIS A 80 -5.61 1.01 -1.17
CA HIS A 80 -6.75 0.16 -0.86
C HIS A 80 -7.21 0.39 0.58
N ASP A 81 -6.28 0.43 1.53
CA ASP A 81 -6.59 0.63 2.95
C ASP A 81 -7.26 1.99 3.23
N LEU A 82 -6.83 3.03 2.53
CA LEU A 82 -7.43 4.36 2.60
C LEU A 82 -8.85 4.43 2.00
N THR A 83 -9.21 3.50 1.11
CA THR A 83 -10.54 3.42 0.51
C THR A 83 -11.52 2.60 1.32
N ILE A 84 -11.07 1.95 2.39
CA ILE A 84 -11.93 1.15 3.28
C ILE A 84 -12.87 2.11 4.01
N PRO A 85 -14.20 1.89 3.95
CA PRO A 85 -15.16 2.74 4.64
C PRO A 85 -14.91 2.74 6.16
N VAL A 86 -14.87 3.93 6.76
CA VAL A 86 -14.79 4.03 8.22
C VAL A 86 -16.11 3.51 8.80
N ALA A 87 -16.02 2.41 9.56
CA ALA A 87 -17.17 1.86 10.25
C ALA A 87 -17.69 2.90 11.26
N HIS A 88 -18.90 3.43 11.03
CA HIS A 88 -19.60 4.21 12.04
C HIS A 88 -20.07 3.24 13.13
N ASN A 89 -19.31 3.14 14.21
CA ASN A 89 -19.74 2.38 15.37
C ASN A 89 -20.80 3.22 16.12
N SER A 90 -22.05 3.11 15.67
CA SER A 90 -23.23 3.58 16.41
C SER A 90 -23.40 2.68 17.64
N ALA A 91 -22.66 2.96 18.70
CA ALA A 91 -22.93 2.37 20.00
C ALA A 91 -24.23 3.00 20.56
N VAL A 92 -25.16 2.10 20.85
CA VAL A 92 -26.50 2.26 21.45
C VAL A 92 -26.49 3.05 22.74
#